data_AF-A0A838RVV7-F1
#
_entry.id   AF-A0A838RVV7-F1
#
_cell.length_a   1.000
_cell.length_b   1.000
_cell.length_c   1.000
_cell.angle_alpha   90.00
_cell.angle_beta   90.00
_cell.angle_gamma   90.00
#
_symmetry.space_group_name_H-M   'P 1'
#
loop_
_entity.id
_entity.type
_entity.pdbx_description
1 polymer ?
#
loop_
_entity_poly.entity_id
_entity_poly.type
_entity_poly.pdbx_seq_one_letter_code
_entity_poly.pdbx_strand_id
1 'polypeptide(L)'
;MAYYLLQGAYTAEAWKTLVNNPVNRTEAIRPAVEKLGGRIESTYFAFGDYDVVLTLLPGIVYRCRTDESWTPEFMSDGVEIAGYSSADFIETRRVSWDDVIHPEDRERVRAEAQRFVLENAPFHTTYRIITASGAVKHVWDHSRPVSPFKCAHRLDSHHLSHREGHTQRPHRRLSRRC
;
A
#
# COMPACT_ATOMS: atom_id res chain seq x y z
N MET A 1 1.67 -5.62 15.17
CA MET A 1 1.21 -6.99 14.78
C MET A 1 0.83 -6.96 13.30
N ALA A 2 1.48 -7.75 12.44
CA ALA A 2 1.49 -7.48 11.00
C ALA A 2 0.22 -7.95 10.27
N TYR A 3 -0.16 -7.24 9.21
CA TYR A 3 -1.36 -7.54 8.42
C TYR A 3 -1.03 -7.74 6.93
N TYR A 4 -1.52 -8.80 6.30
CA TYR A 4 -1.47 -9.04 4.86
C TYR A 4 -2.65 -8.37 4.16
N LEU A 5 -2.37 -7.46 3.24
CA LEU A 5 -3.41 -6.79 2.47
C LEU A 5 -3.81 -7.64 1.25
N LEU A 6 -5.07 -8.07 1.18
CA LEU A 6 -5.65 -8.76 0.04
C LEU A 6 -6.57 -7.80 -0.71
N GLN A 7 -6.31 -7.57 -1.98
CA GLN A 7 -7.09 -6.65 -2.82
C GLN A 7 -7.87 -7.46 -3.85
N GLY A 8 -9.15 -7.14 -4.02
CA GLY A 8 -10.04 -7.80 -4.97
C GLY A 8 -10.84 -6.77 -5.77
N ALA A 9 -11.11 -7.10 -7.03
CA ALA A 9 -12.05 -6.39 -7.89
C ALA A 9 -13.17 -7.35 -8.28
N TYR A 10 -14.40 -6.85 -8.24
CA TYR A 10 -15.56 -7.54 -8.75
C TYR A 10 -15.64 -7.38 -10.26
N THR A 11 -16.16 -8.40 -10.94
CA THR A 11 -16.60 -8.22 -12.32
C THR A 11 -17.85 -7.35 -12.37
N ALA A 12 -18.15 -6.77 -13.54
CA ALA A 12 -19.35 -5.96 -13.74
C ALA A 12 -20.64 -6.73 -13.41
N GLU A 13 -20.67 -8.02 -13.74
CA GLU A 13 -21.76 -8.93 -13.42
C GLU A 13 -21.89 -9.15 -11.92
N ALA A 14 -20.78 -9.36 -11.21
CA ALA A 14 -20.77 -9.53 -9.75
C ALA A 14 -21.26 -8.26 -9.03
N TRP A 15 -20.88 -7.08 -9.51
CA TRP A 15 -21.41 -5.80 -9.05
C TRP A 15 -22.92 -5.68 -9.26
N LYS A 16 -23.40 -6.01 -10.46
CA LYS A 16 -24.83 -5.95 -10.79
C LYS A 16 -25.65 -6.87 -9.88
N THR A 17 -25.14 -8.06 -9.57
CA THR A 17 -25.79 -8.96 -8.61
C THR A 17 -25.78 -8.39 -7.19
N LEU A 18 -24.67 -7.80 -6.75
CA LEU A 18 -24.54 -7.23 -5.41
C LEU A 18 -25.50 -6.04 -5.17
N VAL A 19 -25.71 -5.19 -6.19
CA VAL A 19 -26.66 -4.07 -6.11
C VAL A 19 -28.10 -4.56 -6.00
N ASN A 20 -28.46 -5.61 -6.75
CA ASN A 20 -29.83 -6.13 -6.78
C ASN A 20 -30.14 -7.05 -5.60
N ASN A 21 -29.13 -7.69 -5.02
CA ASN A 21 -29.26 -8.57 -3.86
C ASN A 21 -28.06 -8.36 -2.92
N PRO A 22 -28.14 -7.41 -1.97
CA PRO A 22 -27.03 -7.09 -1.09
C PRO A 22 -26.79 -8.23 -0.10
N VAL A 23 -25.61 -8.85 -0.16
CA VAL A 23 -25.17 -9.91 0.76
C VAL A 23 -23.88 -9.47 1.43
N ASN A 24 -23.72 -9.79 2.72
CA ASN A 24 -22.46 -9.56 3.42
C ASN A 24 -21.38 -10.52 2.88
N ARG A 25 -20.47 -9.99 2.06
CA ARG A 25 -19.44 -10.79 1.38
C ARG A 25 -18.29 -11.20 2.30
N THR A 26 -18.04 -10.46 3.36
CA THR A 26 -17.04 -10.84 4.39
C THR A 26 -17.41 -12.19 5.01
N GLU A 27 -18.69 -12.39 5.36
CA GLU A 27 -19.17 -13.66 5.91
C GLU A 27 -19.17 -14.79 4.86
N ALA A 28 -19.33 -14.46 3.58
CA ALA A 28 -19.25 -15.45 2.51
C ALA A 28 -17.83 -15.99 2.26
N ILE A 29 -16.79 -15.17 2.48
CA ILE A 29 -15.39 -15.55 2.23
C ILE A 29 -14.65 -16.02 3.48
N ARG A 30 -15.14 -15.66 4.68
CA ARG A 30 -14.52 -16.01 5.97
C ARG A 30 -14.21 -17.51 6.11
N PRO A 31 -15.12 -18.45 5.81
CA PRO A 31 -14.82 -19.88 5.93
C PRO A 31 -13.68 -20.35 5.02
N ALA A 32 -13.55 -19.76 3.83
CA ALA A 32 -12.47 -20.09 2.91
C ALA A 32 -11.12 -19.56 3.40
N VAL A 33 -11.08 -18.35 3.95
CA VAL A 33 -9.88 -17.76 4.55
C VAL A 33 -9.43 -18.55 5.78
N GLU A 34 -10.36 -18.92 6.66
CA GLU A 34 -10.07 -19.71 7.86
C GLU A 34 -9.59 -21.13 7.52
N LYS A 35 -10.17 -21.78 6.50
CA LYS A 35 -9.72 -23.09 6.02
C LYS A 35 -8.28 -23.06 5.49
N LEU A 36 -7.83 -21.90 4.98
CA LEU A 36 -6.46 -21.67 4.53
C LEU A 36 -5.51 -21.22 5.64
N GLY A 37 -5.97 -21.21 6.90
CA GLY A 37 -5.18 -20.82 8.07
C GLY A 37 -5.04 -19.30 8.24
N GLY A 38 -5.78 -18.50 7.45
CA GLY A 38 -5.84 -17.06 7.59
C GLY A 38 -6.95 -16.62 8.56
N ARG A 39 -6.86 -15.39 9.06
CA ARG A 39 -7.93 -14.75 9.83
C ARG A 39 -8.18 -13.36 9.24
N ILE A 40 -9.42 -13.07 8.86
CA ILE A 40 -9.80 -11.73 8.38
C ILE A 40 -9.85 -10.79 9.58
N GLU A 41 -8.98 -9.79 9.61
CA GLU A 41 -8.98 -8.75 10.64
C GLU A 41 -9.99 -7.64 10.31
N SER A 42 -9.92 -7.08 9.09
CA SER A 42 -10.88 -6.08 8.62
C SER A 42 -11.13 -6.17 7.11
N THR A 43 -12.24 -5.59 6.66
CA THR A 43 -12.65 -5.54 5.25
C THR A 43 -13.18 -4.16 4.92
N TYR A 44 -12.73 -3.58 3.82
CA TYR A 44 -13.15 -2.26 3.35
C TYR A 44 -13.54 -2.34 1.88
N PHE A 45 -14.51 -1.52 1.48
CA PHE A 45 -14.70 -1.21 0.08
C PHE A 45 -13.73 -0.09 -0.32
N ALA A 46 -13.10 -0.25 -1.47
CA ALA A 46 -12.17 0.73 -2.02
C ALA A 46 -12.71 1.28 -3.35
N PHE A 47 -12.26 2.47 -3.71
CA PHE A 47 -12.50 3.07 -5.02
C PHE A 47 -11.25 2.91 -5.89
N GLY A 48 -11.43 2.73 -7.20
CA GLY A 48 -10.34 2.61 -8.17
C GLY A 48 -10.29 1.21 -8.80
N ASP A 49 -9.09 0.69 -9.03
CA ASP A 49 -8.88 -0.60 -9.69
C ASP A 49 -9.30 -1.83 -8.84
N TYR A 50 -9.60 -1.60 -7.55
CA TYR A 50 -10.03 -2.63 -6.60
C TYR A 50 -11.26 -2.17 -5.86
N ASP A 51 -12.21 -3.08 -5.69
CA ASP A 51 -13.49 -2.83 -5.03
C ASP A 51 -13.46 -3.21 -3.55
N VAL A 52 -12.60 -4.16 -3.17
CA VAL A 52 -12.49 -4.67 -1.80
C VAL A 52 -11.04 -4.83 -1.37
N VAL A 53 -10.78 -4.49 -0.11
CA VAL A 53 -9.48 -4.64 0.54
C VAL A 53 -9.66 -5.35 1.87
N LEU A 54 -8.85 -6.37 2.11
CA LEU A 54 -8.89 -7.23 3.30
C LEU A 54 -7.54 -7.24 4.00
N THR A 55 -7.52 -7.42 5.31
CA THR A 55 -6.30 -7.61 6.10
C THR A 55 -6.29 -9.01 6.74
N LEU A 56 -5.26 -9.82 6.48
CA LEU A 56 -4.97 -11.12 7.13
C LEU A 56 -3.73 -11.00 8.05
N LEU A 57 -3.25 -12.00 8.81
CA LEU A 57 -2.06 -11.91 9.72
C LEU A 57 -0.88 -12.81 9.25
N PRO A 58 0.45 -12.60 9.53
CA PRO A 58 1.30 -11.40 9.64
C PRO A 58 2.55 -11.37 8.69
N GLY A 59 2.73 -10.30 7.90
CA GLY A 59 3.96 -10.05 7.10
C GLY A 59 4.35 -8.57 6.98
N ILE A 60 5.59 -8.29 6.59
CA ILE A 60 6.10 -6.91 6.42
C ILE A 60 5.74 -6.43 5.02
N VAL A 61 5.02 -5.30 4.93
CA VAL A 61 4.78 -4.61 3.66
C VAL A 61 5.69 -3.38 3.62
N TYR A 62 6.44 -3.22 2.53
CA TYR A 62 7.32 -2.07 2.35
C TYR A 62 7.28 -1.55 0.92
N ARG A 63 7.68 -0.29 0.74
CA ARG A 63 7.99 0.32 -0.56
C ARG A 63 9.32 1.03 -0.43
N CYS A 64 10.19 0.81 -1.39
CA CYS A 64 11.46 1.51 -1.50
C CYS A 64 11.61 2.11 -2.90
N ARG A 65 12.42 3.14 -2.98
CA ARG A 65 12.85 3.71 -4.24
C ARG A 65 13.90 2.79 -4.86
N THR A 66 13.87 2.65 -6.18
CA THR A 66 14.91 1.95 -6.94
C THR A 66 16.12 2.87 -7.15
N ASP A 67 16.70 3.36 -6.06
CA ASP A 67 17.97 4.07 -6.04
C ASP A 67 19.07 3.17 -5.46
N GLU A 68 20.33 3.62 -5.52
CA GLU A 68 21.47 2.82 -5.04
C GLU A 68 21.35 2.42 -3.55
N SER A 69 20.62 3.22 -2.77
CA SER A 69 20.43 3.05 -1.33
C SER A 69 19.15 2.29 -0.97
N TRP A 70 18.34 1.89 -1.96
CA TRP A 70 17.02 1.32 -1.76
C TRP A 70 16.17 2.10 -0.76
N THR A 71 16.15 3.43 -0.91
CA THR A 71 15.59 4.35 0.08
C THR A 71 14.15 3.95 0.44
N PRO A 72 13.87 3.58 1.71
CA PRO A 72 12.54 3.16 2.09
C PRO A 72 11.59 4.38 2.10
N GLU A 73 10.45 4.24 1.43
CA GLU A 73 9.40 5.26 1.31
C GLU A 73 8.15 4.90 2.12
N PHE A 74 7.96 3.61 2.37
CA PHE A 74 6.91 3.09 3.23
C PHE A 74 7.40 1.80 3.88
N MET A 75 7.05 1.62 5.15
CA MET A 75 7.29 0.40 5.92
C MET A 75 6.09 0.22 6.84
N SER A 76 5.41 -0.91 6.77
CA SER A 76 4.32 -1.23 7.70
C SER A 76 4.85 -1.52 9.10
N ASP A 77 4.01 -1.33 10.12
CA ASP A 77 4.31 -1.74 11.51
C ASP A 77 4.45 -3.27 11.67
N GLY A 78 4.24 -4.03 10.59
CA GLY A 78 4.59 -5.44 10.56
C GLY A 78 6.06 -5.71 10.86
N VAL A 79 6.95 -4.72 10.65
CA VAL A 79 8.39 -4.84 10.96
C VAL A 79 8.69 -5.03 12.46
N GLU A 80 7.71 -4.79 13.34
CA GLU A 80 7.79 -5.12 14.76
C GLU A 80 8.13 -6.60 15.02
N ILE A 81 7.79 -7.51 14.10
CA ILE A 81 8.16 -8.92 14.21
C ILE A 81 9.69 -9.13 14.17
N ALA A 82 10.43 -8.18 13.59
CA ALA A 82 11.88 -8.13 13.58
C ALA A 82 12.46 -7.33 14.77
N GLY A 83 11.61 -6.77 15.63
CA GLY A 83 12.00 -6.00 16.82
C GLY A 83 12.33 -4.52 16.55
N TYR A 84 11.91 -4.00 15.40
CA TYR A 84 12.10 -2.60 15.01
C TYR A 84 10.75 -1.90 14.82
N SER A 85 10.73 -0.57 14.92
CA SER A 85 9.58 0.25 14.52
C SER A 85 9.69 0.66 13.05
N SER A 86 8.56 0.98 12.40
CA SER A 86 8.56 1.54 11.03
C SER A 86 9.34 2.87 10.95
N ALA A 87 9.26 3.70 12.00
CA ALA A 87 9.99 4.96 12.13
C ALA A 87 11.53 4.79 12.15
N ASP A 88 12.04 3.62 12.54
CA ASP A 88 13.48 3.31 12.51
C ASP A 88 14.06 3.31 11.09
N PHE A 89 13.22 2.95 10.10
CA PHE A 89 13.60 2.86 8.69
C PHE A 89 13.23 4.13 7.91
N ILE A 90 12.07 4.73 8.18
CA ILE A 90 11.51 5.82 7.36
C ILE A 90 11.91 7.20 7.86
N GLU A 91 11.66 7.48 9.14
CA GLU A 91 11.77 8.82 9.73
C GLU A 91 13.19 9.09 10.21
N THR A 92 13.66 8.25 11.14
CA THR A 92 14.98 8.40 11.74
C THR A 92 16.08 7.89 10.82
N ARG A 93 15.75 6.94 9.93
CA ARG A 93 16.70 6.22 9.06
C ARG A 93 17.91 5.68 9.82
N ARG A 94 17.70 5.27 11.07
CA ARG A 94 18.77 4.73 11.92
C ARG A 94 19.13 3.29 11.53
N VAL A 95 18.22 2.60 10.83
CA VAL A 95 18.40 1.22 10.35
C VAL A 95 18.13 1.15 8.86
N SER A 96 19.07 0.58 8.10
CA SER A 96 18.82 0.13 6.72
C SER A 96 18.32 -1.31 6.73
N TRP A 97 17.39 -1.67 5.84
CA TRP A 97 16.97 -3.07 5.70
C TRP A 97 18.13 -3.99 5.34
N ASP A 98 19.11 -3.47 4.60
CA ASP A 98 20.31 -4.21 4.24
C ASP A 98 21.17 -4.60 5.45
N ASP A 99 21.20 -3.76 6.49
CA ASP A 99 21.91 -4.06 7.74
C ASP A 99 21.21 -5.15 8.56
N VAL A 100 19.90 -5.31 8.37
CA VAL A 100 19.07 -6.34 9.03
C VAL A 100 19.24 -7.71 8.37
N ILE A 101 19.60 -7.75 7.08
CA ILE A 101 19.88 -9.01 6.37
C ILE A 101 21.15 -9.66 6.94
N HIS A 102 21.10 -10.98 7.12
CA HIS A 102 22.23 -11.77 7.59
C HIS A 102 23.45 -11.57 6.68
N PRO A 103 24.67 -11.35 7.20
CA PRO A 103 25.84 -10.97 6.40
C PRO A 103 26.13 -11.90 5.22
N GLU A 104 25.96 -13.22 5.40
CA GLU A 104 26.13 -14.23 4.34
C GLU A 104 25.10 -14.14 3.21
N ASP A 105 23.92 -13.57 3.47
CA ASP A 105 22.84 -13.47 2.48
C ASP A 105 22.84 -12.12 1.75
N ARG A 106 23.52 -11.09 2.30
CA ARG A 106 23.46 -9.70 1.80
C ARG A 106 23.83 -9.57 0.33
N GLU A 107 25.00 -10.09 -0.08
CA GLU A 107 25.47 -9.94 -1.45
C GLU A 107 24.53 -10.62 -2.45
N ARG A 108 24.05 -11.82 -2.11
CA ARG A 108 23.08 -12.56 -2.93
C ARG A 108 21.76 -11.80 -3.07
N VAL A 109 21.19 -11.32 -1.96
CA VAL A 109 19.92 -10.59 -1.97
C VAL A 109 20.05 -9.28 -2.75
N ARG A 110 21.15 -8.53 -2.59
CA ARG A 110 21.43 -7.32 -3.38
C ARG A 110 21.53 -7.62 -4.87
N ALA A 111 22.23 -8.68 -5.27
CA ALA A 111 22.35 -9.07 -6.67
C ALA A 111 20.99 -9.45 -7.28
N GLU A 112 20.16 -10.20 -6.55
CA GLU A 112 18.80 -10.53 -6.96
C GLU A 112 17.90 -9.28 -7.07
N ALA A 113 18.04 -8.33 -6.15
CA ALA A 113 17.28 -7.07 -6.15
C ALA A 113 17.69 -6.17 -7.32
N GLN A 114 18.99 -6.12 -7.66
CA GLN A 114 19.49 -5.43 -8.84
C GLN A 114 18.93 -6.03 -10.13
N ARG A 115 18.91 -7.37 -10.24
CA ARG A 115 18.29 -8.06 -11.38
C ARG A 115 16.80 -7.77 -11.49
N PHE A 116 16.08 -7.74 -10.38
CA PHE A 116 14.66 -7.33 -10.34
C PHE A 116 14.43 -5.95 -10.98
N VAL A 117 15.28 -4.96 -10.67
CA VAL A 117 15.15 -3.60 -11.25
C VAL A 117 15.57 -3.55 -12.71
N LEU A 118 16.70 -4.16 -13.05
CA LEU A 118 17.30 -4.04 -14.38
C LEU A 118 16.61 -4.92 -15.43
N GLU A 119 16.18 -6.12 -15.03
CA GLU A 119 15.61 -7.12 -15.94
C GLU A 119 14.08 -7.17 -15.85
N ASN A 120 13.46 -6.36 -14.98
CA ASN A 120 12.02 -6.43 -14.66
C ASN A 120 11.57 -7.85 -14.28
N ALA A 121 12.48 -8.63 -13.70
CA ALA A 121 12.23 -9.99 -13.24
C ALA A 121 11.45 -9.96 -11.92
N PRO A 122 10.59 -10.94 -11.60
CA PRO A 122 9.97 -11.04 -10.28
C PRO A 122 11.01 -11.29 -9.19
N PHE A 123 10.92 -10.56 -8.07
CA PHE A 123 11.82 -10.74 -6.91
C PHE A 123 11.16 -11.65 -5.88
N HIS A 124 11.42 -12.96 -5.97
CA HIS A 124 10.94 -13.97 -5.03
C HIS A 124 12.13 -14.65 -4.39
N THR A 125 12.40 -14.36 -3.11
CA THR A 125 13.59 -14.88 -2.44
C THR A 125 13.34 -15.17 -0.98
N THR A 126 14.09 -16.12 -0.43
CA THR A 126 14.11 -16.39 1.01
C THR A 126 15.50 -16.05 1.53
N TYR A 127 15.57 -15.28 2.62
CA TYR A 127 16.83 -14.91 3.27
C TYR A 127 16.66 -14.84 4.77
N ARG A 128 17.79 -14.84 5.47
CA ARG A 128 17.86 -14.70 6.92
C ARG A 128 17.98 -13.22 7.28
N ILE A 129 17.27 -12.82 8.32
CA ILE A 129 17.44 -11.54 9.01
C ILE A 129 17.97 -11.76 10.43
N ILE A 130 18.65 -10.77 10.97
CA ILE A 130 19.02 -10.68 12.38
C ILE A 130 18.10 -9.64 13.03
N THR A 131 17.26 -10.07 13.96
CA THR A 131 16.33 -9.18 14.68
C THR A 131 17.07 -8.22 15.61
N ALA A 132 16.38 -7.20 16.11
CA ALA A 132 16.94 -6.29 17.12
C ALA A 132 17.40 -7.02 18.39
N SER A 133 16.82 -8.19 18.71
CA SER A 133 17.23 -9.05 19.81
C SER A 133 18.42 -9.98 19.49
N GLY A 134 18.95 -9.94 18.26
CA GLY A 134 20.01 -10.81 17.78
C GLY A 134 19.55 -12.20 17.30
N ALA A 135 18.24 -12.47 17.27
CA ALA A 135 17.72 -13.76 16.80
C ALA A 135 17.73 -13.83 15.27
N VAL A 136 18.02 -15.00 14.72
CA VAL A 136 17.95 -15.24 13.27
C VAL A 136 16.54 -15.68 12.89
N LYS A 137 15.94 -15.04 11.89
CA LYS A 137 14.63 -15.42 11.31
C LYS A 137 14.73 -15.55 9.81
N HIS A 138 13.96 -16.47 9.22
CA HIS A 138 13.79 -16.56 7.78
C HIS A 138 12.64 -15.64 7.33
N VAL A 139 12.89 -14.85 6.30
CA VAL A 139 11.90 -14.00 5.63
C VAL A 139 11.77 -14.50 4.20
N TRP A 140 10.52 -14.71 3.78
CA TRP A 140 10.19 -14.87 2.38
C TRP A 140 9.73 -13.52 1.83
N ASP A 141 10.38 -13.07 0.78
CA ASP A 141 10.17 -11.77 0.16
C ASP A 141 9.60 -11.95 -1.24
N HIS A 142 8.57 -11.16 -1.53
CA HIS A 142 7.92 -11.08 -2.81
C HIS A 142 7.71 -9.62 -3.16
N SER A 143 8.44 -9.14 -4.16
CA SER A 143 8.38 -7.76 -4.60
C SER A 143 8.02 -7.64 -6.08
N ARG A 144 7.27 -6.56 -6.38
CA ARG A 144 6.88 -6.17 -7.74
C ARG A 144 7.19 -4.69 -7.97
N PRO A 145 7.54 -4.28 -9.19
CA PRO A 145 7.72 -2.87 -9.49
C PRO A 145 6.37 -2.16 -9.35
N VAL A 146 6.37 -0.97 -8.75
CA VAL A 146 5.20 -0.10 -8.68
C VAL A 146 5.53 1.18 -9.44
N SER A 147 4.77 1.49 -10.49
CA SER A 147 4.91 2.77 -11.16
C SER A 147 4.52 3.89 -10.20
N PRO A 148 5.18 5.06 -10.23
CA PRO A 148 4.72 6.21 -9.46
C PRO A 148 3.28 6.52 -9.86
N PHE A 149 2.38 6.61 -8.87
CA PHE A 149 1.06 7.17 -9.08
C PHE A 149 1.24 8.57 -9.68
N LYS A 150 0.92 8.74 -10.96
CA LYS A 150 0.63 10.07 -11.49
C LYS A 150 -0.67 10.49 -10.84
N CYS A 151 -0.58 11.20 -9.72
CA CYS A 151 -1.72 11.94 -9.20
C CYS A 151 -2.04 13.04 -10.23
N ALA A 152 -2.84 12.70 -11.23
CA ALA A 152 -3.54 13.70 -12.01
C ALA A 152 -4.58 14.31 -11.07
N HIS A 153 -4.54 15.64 -10.94
CA HIS A 153 -5.28 16.48 -9.97
C HIS A 153 -4.59 16.70 -8.63
N ARG A 154 -3.70 17.71 -8.65
CA ARG A 154 -3.75 18.81 -7.68
C ARG A 154 -5.23 19.14 -7.43
N LEU A 155 -5.75 18.75 -6.26
CA LEU A 155 -6.96 19.35 -5.70
C LEU A 155 -6.61 20.81 -5.42
N ASP A 156 -6.86 21.68 -6.41
CA ASP A 156 -7.07 23.09 -6.13
C ASP A 156 -8.31 23.14 -5.24
N SER A 157 -8.07 23.37 -3.94
CA SER A 157 -9.10 23.59 -2.95
C SER A 157 -9.88 24.86 -3.32
N HIS A 158 -10.93 24.71 -4.13
CA HIS A 158 -11.96 25.72 -4.26
C HIS A 158 -12.80 25.72 -2.99
N HIS A 159 -12.50 26.65 -2.09
CA HIS A 159 -13.39 27.06 -1.02
C HIS A 159 -14.68 27.61 -1.64
N LEU A 160 -15.72 26.79 -1.75
CA LEU A 160 -17.08 27.24 -1.99
C LEU A 160 -17.64 27.76 -0.66
N SER A 161 -17.41 29.06 -0.38
CA SER A 161 -18.16 29.74 0.67
C SER A 161 -19.58 29.98 0.17
N HIS A 162 -20.52 29.25 0.76
CA HIS A 162 -21.94 29.46 0.64
C HIS A 162 -22.30 30.82 1.29
N ARG A 163 -22.59 31.85 0.49
CA ARG A 163 -23.30 33.06 0.98
C ARG A 163 -24.75 32.97 0.53
N GLU A 164 -25.64 32.81 1.51
CA GLU A 164 -27.08 33.00 1.35
C GLU A 164 -27.39 34.42 0.91
N GLY A 165 -28.41 34.54 0.04
CA GLY A 165 -28.69 35.74 -0.72
C GLY A 165 -29.42 36.83 0.05
N HIS A 166 -29.27 38.06 -0.44
CA HIS A 166 -30.34 39.05 -0.43
C HIS A 166 -30.29 39.91 -1.70
N THR A 167 -31.49 40.13 -2.19
CA THR A 167 -31.98 40.72 -3.44
C THR A 167 -31.73 42.23 -3.54
N GLN A 168 -31.36 42.77 -4.71
CA GLN A 168 -32.14 43.79 -5.48
C GLN A 168 -31.31 44.56 -6.54
N ARG A 169 -31.70 44.29 -7.80
CA ARG A 169 -31.96 45.20 -8.94
C ARG A 169 -30.85 46.06 -9.62
N PRO A 170 -31.04 46.39 -10.91
CA PRO A 170 -29.96 46.58 -11.88
C PRO A 170 -29.75 48.05 -12.26
N HIS A 171 -28.53 48.46 -12.64
CA HIS A 171 -28.36 49.63 -13.49
C HIS A 171 -27.08 49.64 -14.35
N ARG A 172 -27.34 49.89 -15.65
CA ARG A 172 -26.57 50.63 -16.67
C ARG A 172 -25.34 50.00 -17.36
N ARG A 173 -25.55 49.87 -18.68
CA ARG A 173 -24.62 49.83 -19.82
C ARG A 173 -23.41 50.76 -19.69
N LEU A 174 -22.29 50.33 -20.32
CA LEU A 174 -21.36 51.09 -21.19
C LEU A 174 -20.46 50.03 -21.88
N SER A 175 -20.77 49.57 -23.09
CA SER A 175 -20.18 49.95 -24.40
C SER A 175 -18.65 49.86 -24.56
N ARG A 176 -18.22 48.81 -25.29
CA ARG A 176 -17.30 48.75 -26.46
C ARG A 176 -15.89 49.37 -26.43
N ARG A 177 -14.98 48.58 -27.10
CA ARG A 177 -13.68 48.88 -27.76
C ARG A 177 -12.46 48.90 -26.83
N CYS A 178 -11.28 48.35 -27.18
CA CYS A 178 -10.75 47.68 -28.38
C CYS A 178 -9.99 46.42 -27.94
#